data_AF-A0AAD8QDP3-F1
#
_entry.id   AF-A0AAD8QDP3-F1
#
_cell.length_a   1.000
_cell.length_b   1.000
_cell.length_c   1.000
_cell.angle_alpha   90.00
_cell.angle_beta   90.00
_cell.angle_gamma   90.00
#
_symmetry.space_group_name_H-M   'P 1'
#
loop_
_entity.id
_entity.type
_entity.pdbx_description
1 polymer ?
#
loop_
_entity_poly.entity_id
_entity_poly.type
_entity_poly.pdbx_seq_one_letter_code
_entity_poly.pdbx_strand_id
1 'polypeptide(L)'
;MGRLIKNHWARLIVMSAAVYQVAAAVEGFFYPKIFWDFLTKSLDPAVKPVPVLQIINLIMALFMVALEWPLVFLAGSAVHRSLEFRLIILPLTSLASALIYQGTNSALYYLVGLIVYFWAYSEGEIICAKPWTLPQRGRGGGRV
;
A
#
# COMPACT_ATOMS: atom_id res chain seq x y z
N MET A 1 -15.82 -26.24 2.59
CA MET A 1 -15.62 -25.33 1.44
C MET A 1 -14.70 -24.20 1.87
N GLY A 2 -13.66 -23.88 1.09
CA GLY A 2 -12.69 -22.84 1.44
C GLY A 2 -13.33 -21.45 1.45
N ARG A 3 -13.04 -20.65 2.47
CA ARG A 3 -13.58 -19.30 2.62
C ARG A 3 -12.53 -18.28 2.18
N LEU A 4 -12.91 -17.34 1.31
CA LEU A 4 -12.03 -16.25 0.90
C LEU A 4 -11.72 -15.35 2.10
N ILE A 5 -10.43 -15.17 2.40
CA ILE A 5 -9.93 -14.28 3.45
C ILE A 5 -9.48 -12.99 2.76
N LYS A 6 -10.31 -11.96 2.81
CA LYS A 6 -10.12 -10.73 2.03
C LYS A 6 -8.90 -9.95 2.52
N ASN A 7 -8.68 -9.94 3.83
CA ASN A 7 -7.47 -9.34 4.41
C ASN A 7 -6.17 -9.93 3.84
N HIS A 8 -6.10 -11.26 3.70
CA HIS A 8 -4.91 -11.91 3.13
C HIS A 8 -4.77 -11.63 1.64
N TRP A 9 -5.90 -11.60 0.93
CA TRP A 9 -5.91 -11.28 -0.50
C TRP A 9 -5.46 -9.84 -0.76
N ALA A 10 -6.02 -8.87 -0.02
CA ALA A 10 -5.61 -7.47 -0.07
C ALA A 10 -4.12 -7.31 0.25
N ARG A 11 -3.63 -8.00 1.28
CA ARG A 11 -2.20 -8.00 1.65
C ARG A 11 -1.30 -8.45 0.51
N LEU A 12 -1.66 -9.52 -0.21
CA LEU A 12 -0.87 -10.00 -1.35
C LEU A 12 -0.87 -8.99 -2.50
N ILE A 13 -2.01 -8.35 -2.78
CA ILE A 13 -2.11 -7.29 -3.79
C ILE A 13 -1.23 -6.10 -3.42
N VAL A 14 -1.37 -5.59 -2.19
CA VAL A 14 -0.61 -4.43 -1.71
C VAL A 14 0.89 -4.72 -1.65
N MET A 15 1.29 -5.93 -1.28
CA MET A 15 2.70 -6.33 -1.29
C MET A 15 3.27 -6.38 -2.70
N SER A 16 2.49 -6.88 -3.66
CA SER A 16 2.88 -6.88 -5.08
C SER A 16 3.01 -5.45 -5.61
N ALA A 17 2.06 -4.57 -5.24
CA ALA A 17 2.11 -3.14 -5.56
C ALA A 17 3.37 -2.47 -4.97
N ALA A 18 3.69 -2.78 -3.71
CA ALA A 18 4.84 -2.20 -3.02
C ALA A 18 6.17 -2.62 -3.61
N VAL A 19 6.35 -3.91 -3.93
CA VAL A 19 7.57 -4.37 -4.62
C VAL A 19 7.71 -3.71 -5.99
N TYR A 20 6.60 -3.59 -6.73
CA TYR A 20 6.60 -2.85 -8.01
C TYR A 20 6.96 -1.37 -7.81
N GLN A 21 6.42 -0.72 -6.77
CA GLN A 21 6.71 0.68 -6.46
C GLN A 21 8.19 0.90 -6.10
N VAL A 22 8.83 -0.04 -5.40
CA VAL A 22 10.29 0.02 -5.15
C VAL A 22 11.05 0.03 -6.47
N ALA A 23 10.75 -0.90 -7.38
CA ALA A 23 11.41 -0.96 -8.69
C ALA A 23 11.17 0.33 -9.51
N ALA A 24 9.93 0.81 -9.54
CA ALA A 24 9.56 2.05 -10.22
C ALA A 24 10.26 3.29 -9.65
N ALA A 25 10.39 3.38 -8.32
CA ALA A 25 11.10 4.46 -7.66
C ALA A 25 12.59 4.45 -7.99
N VAL A 26 13.22 3.26 -7.98
CA VAL A 26 14.64 3.08 -8.36
C VAL A 26 14.87 3.49 -9.81
N GLU A 27 14.04 3.02 -10.74
CA GLU A 27 14.11 3.40 -12.15
C GLU A 27 13.89 4.92 -12.34
N GLY A 28 12.99 5.50 -11.56
CA GLY A 28 12.71 6.94 -11.56
C GLY A 28 13.91 7.81 -11.17
N PHE A 29 14.94 7.30 -10.49
CA PHE A 29 16.19 8.05 -10.26
C PHE A 29 17.02 8.19 -11.54
N PHE A 30 16.99 7.19 -12.42
CA PHE A 30 17.71 7.21 -13.69
C PHE A 30 16.94 7.97 -14.77
N TYR A 31 15.61 7.83 -14.77
CA TYR A 31 14.70 8.46 -15.73
C TYR A 31 13.64 9.30 -15.01
N PRO A 32 14.01 10.47 -14.45
CA PRO A 32 13.11 11.29 -13.64
C PRO A 32 12.03 11.94 -14.50
N LYS A 33 10.83 11.35 -14.48
CA LYS A 33 9.69 11.83 -15.26
C LYS A 33 8.41 11.78 -14.45
N ILE A 34 7.69 12.90 -14.43
CA ILE A 34 6.32 12.97 -13.91
C ILE A 34 5.39 12.24 -14.90
N PHE A 35 4.40 11.52 -14.39
CA PHE A 35 3.41 10.86 -15.24
C PHE A 35 2.65 11.87 -16.13
N TRP A 36 2.26 13.00 -15.55
CA TRP A 36 1.51 14.10 -16.18
C TRP A 36 2.34 15.05 -17.06
N ASP A 37 3.59 14.68 -17.38
CA ASP A 37 4.52 15.51 -18.16
C ASP A 37 4.03 15.78 -19.59
N PHE A 38 3.03 15.02 -20.07
CA PHE A 38 2.34 15.28 -21.35
C PHE A 38 1.30 16.40 -21.27
N LEU A 39 0.78 16.71 -20.07
CA LEU A 39 -0.25 17.72 -19.84
C LEU A 39 0.32 19.01 -19.27
N THR A 40 1.31 18.93 -18.38
CA THR A 40 1.95 20.09 -17.75
C THR A 40 3.39 19.81 -17.36
N LYS A 41 4.25 20.84 -17.45
CA LYS A 41 5.64 20.82 -16.98
C LYS A 41 5.82 21.41 -15.57
N SER A 42 4.77 21.97 -14.98
CA SER A 42 4.85 22.66 -13.67
C SER A 42 5.25 21.74 -12.51
N LEU A 43 5.14 20.43 -12.69
CA LEU A 43 5.47 19.42 -11.68
C LEU A 43 6.91 18.85 -11.81
N ASP A 44 7.63 19.19 -12.89
CA ASP A 44 9.01 18.73 -13.12
C ASP A 44 9.96 18.99 -11.94
N PRO A 45 9.87 20.12 -11.20
CA PRO A 45 10.70 20.36 -10.03
C PRO A 45 10.62 19.29 -8.93
N ALA A 46 9.54 18.48 -8.91
CA ALA A 46 9.38 17.40 -7.93
C ALA A 46 10.22 16.15 -8.24
N VAL A 47 10.67 15.99 -9.50
CA VAL A 47 11.49 14.83 -9.95
C VAL A 47 12.92 15.21 -10.35
N LYS A 48 13.16 16.47 -10.74
CA LYS A 48 14.47 16.99 -11.15
C LYS A 48 14.58 18.50 -10.83
N PRO A 49 15.75 19.03 -10.44
CA PRO A 49 17.03 18.34 -10.31
C PRO A 49 17.16 17.49 -9.04
N VAL A 50 16.31 17.73 -8.02
CA VAL A 50 16.28 16.93 -6.79
C VAL A 50 15.17 15.88 -6.91
N PRO A 51 15.46 14.58 -6.77
CA PRO A 51 14.48 13.49 -6.97
C PRO A 51 13.59 13.29 -5.73
N VAL A 52 12.89 14.35 -5.31
CA VAL A 52 12.08 14.34 -4.08
C VAL A 52 10.98 13.27 -4.16
N LEU A 53 10.31 13.19 -5.31
CA LEU A 53 9.18 12.27 -5.48
C LEU A 53 9.62 10.81 -5.52
N GLN A 54 10.80 10.51 -6.06
CA GLN A 54 11.40 9.18 -6.05
C GLN A 54 11.78 8.74 -4.64
N ILE A 55 12.34 9.65 -3.84
CA ILE A 55 12.65 9.39 -2.42
C ILE A 55 11.36 9.09 -1.65
N ILE A 56 10.31 9.90 -1.82
CA ILE A 56 9.01 9.67 -1.18
C ILE A 56 8.44 8.31 -1.57
N ASN A 57 8.44 7.99 -2.87
CA ASN A 57 7.95 6.70 -3.36
C ASN A 57 8.75 5.53 -2.81
N LEU A 58 10.07 5.62 -2.77
CA LEU A 58 10.94 4.57 -2.23
C LEU A 58 10.67 4.33 -0.75
N ILE A 59 10.57 5.40 0.05
CA ILE A 59 10.26 5.30 1.48
C ILE A 59 8.88 4.68 1.71
N MET A 60 7.86 5.16 1.00
CA MET A 60 6.50 4.63 1.13
C MET A 60 6.42 3.16 0.71
N ALA A 61 7.09 2.78 -0.38
CA ALA A 61 7.11 1.41 -0.86
C ALA A 61 7.79 0.45 0.14
N LEU A 62 8.97 0.85 0.66
CA LEU A 62 9.66 0.07 1.70
C LEU A 62 8.82 -0.06 2.97
N PHE A 63 8.15 1.02 3.37
CA PHE A 63 7.22 0.99 4.49
C PHE A 63 6.05 0.03 4.24
N MET A 64 5.45 0.04 3.06
CA MET A 64 4.36 -0.88 2.71
C MET A 64 4.82 -2.33 2.67
N VAL A 65 6.00 -2.63 2.14
CA VAL A 65 6.59 -3.97 2.21
C VAL A 65 6.76 -4.39 3.67
N ALA A 66 7.31 -3.52 4.52
CA ALA A 66 7.53 -3.83 5.93
C ALA A 66 6.23 -3.99 6.74
N LEU A 67 5.16 -3.28 6.35
CA LEU A 67 3.85 -3.36 6.97
C LEU A 67 3.08 -4.63 6.58
N GLU A 68 3.17 -5.03 5.31
CA GLU A 68 2.42 -6.16 4.76
C GLU A 68 3.15 -7.50 4.82
N TRP A 69 4.47 -7.47 4.69
CA TRP A 69 5.34 -8.55 5.13
C TRP A 69 5.90 -8.16 6.49
N PRO A 70 5.12 -8.30 7.58
CA PRO A 70 5.50 -7.80 8.89
C PRO A 70 6.86 -8.37 9.29
N LEU A 71 7.88 -7.52 9.19
CA LEU A 71 9.21 -7.80 9.70
C LEU A 71 9.09 -8.09 11.20
N VAL A 72 10.03 -8.84 11.76
CA VAL A 72 9.99 -9.28 13.17
C VAL A 72 9.73 -8.11 14.13
N PHE A 73 10.21 -6.91 13.80
CA PHE A 73 10.04 -5.69 14.60
C PHE A 73 8.64 -5.04 14.49
N LEU A 74 7.92 -5.24 13.40
CA LEU A 74 6.59 -4.67 13.14
C LEU A 74 5.45 -5.66 13.41
N ALA A 75 5.75 -6.96 13.39
CA ALA A 75 4.79 -8.02 13.66
C ALA A 75 4.09 -7.83 15.01
N GLY A 76 2.77 -7.89 15.03
CA GLY A 76 1.96 -7.74 16.23
C GLY A 76 1.80 -6.30 16.77
N SER A 77 2.49 -5.30 16.20
CA SER A 77 2.31 -3.89 16.58
C SER A 77 0.87 -3.39 16.34
N ALA A 78 0.49 -2.28 16.98
CA ALA A 78 -0.82 -1.65 16.76
C ALA A 78 -1.00 -1.23 15.30
N VAL A 79 0.05 -0.69 14.68
CA VAL A 79 0.06 -0.29 13.27
C VAL A 79 -0.09 -1.50 12.34
N HIS A 80 0.63 -2.59 12.60
CA HIS A 80 0.49 -3.83 11.81
C HIS A 80 -0.92 -4.39 11.85
N ARG A 81 -1.61 -4.31 13.00
CA ARG A 81 -2.96 -4.89 13.18
C ARG A 81 -4.10 -3.97 12.74
N SER A 82 -3.85 -2.69 12.52
CA SER A 82 -4.91 -1.74 12.15
C SER A 82 -5.24 -1.82 10.65
N LEU A 83 -6.52 -2.06 10.38
CA LEU A 83 -7.07 -1.95 9.03
C LEU A 83 -7.34 -0.49 8.67
N GLU A 84 -7.79 0.29 9.64
CA GLU A 84 -8.07 1.71 9.50
C GLU A 84 -6.82 2.47 9.02
N PHE A 85 -5.67 2.15 9.62
CA PHE A 85 -4.39 2.71 9.19
C PHE A 85 -4.10 2.43 7.71
N ARG A 86 -4.39 1.22 7.22
CA ARG A 86 -4.21 0.85 5.80
C ARG A 86 -5.14 1.65 4.90
N LEU A 87 -6.40 1.79 5.30
CA LEU A 87 -7.38 2.58 4.54
C LEU A 87 -6.98 4.05 4.41
N ILE A 88 -6.19 4.58 5.35
CA ILE A 88 -5.66 5.95 5.31
C ILE A 88 -4.37 6.03 4.48
N ILE A 89 -3.43 5.10 4.67
CA ILE A 89 -2.10 5.20 4.05
C ILE A 89 -2.11 4.79 2.57
N LEU A 90 -2.96 3.83 2.16
CA LEU A 90 -3.02 3.34 0.79
C LEU A 90 -3.40 4.42 -0.24
N PRO A 91 -4.40 5.31 -0.01
CA PRO A 91 -4.65 6.44 -0.90
C PRO A 91 -3.42 7.34 -1.10
N LEU A 92 -2.66 7.62 -0.03
CA LEU A 92 -1.48 8.48 -0.09
C LEU A 92 -0.36 7.81 -0.91
N THR A 93 -0.11 6.53 -0.66
CA THR A 93 0.90 5.76 -1.40
C THR A 93 0.52 5.56 -2.86
N SER A 94 -0.76 5.31 -3.13
CA SER A 94 -1.29 5.22 -4.49
C SER A 94 -1.12 6.55 -5.24
N LEU A 95 -1.43 7.68 -4.61
CA LEU A 95 -1.26 9.00 -5.20
C LEU A 95 0.21 9.30 -5.50
N ALA A 96 1.11 9.05 -4.54
CA ALA A 96 2.55 9.24 -4.73
C ALA A 96 3.08 8.41 -5.92
N SER A 97 2.60 7.17 -6.05
CA SER A 97 2.95 6.27 -7.16
C SER A 97 2.39 6.75 -8.49
N ALA A 98 1.20 7.35 -8.51
CA ALA A 98 0.58 7.87 -9.73
C ALA A 98 1.26 9.14 -10.28
N LEU A 99 2.06 9.82 -9.46
CA LEU A 99 2.76 11.04 -9.88
C LEU A 99 4.06 10.76 -10.63
N ILE A 100 4.73 9.63 -10.38
CA ILE A 100 5.91 9.19 -11.15
C ILE A 100 5.48 8.38 -12.39
N TYR A 101 6.17 8.56 -13.50
CA TYR A 101 5.82 7.90 -14.76
C TYR A 101 5.87 6.36 -14.67
N GLN A 102 6.86 5.82 -13.97
CA GLN A 102 7.05 4.37 -13.82
C GLN A 102 6.06 3.73 -12.82
N GLY A 103 5.39 4.53 -11.99
CA GLY A 103 4.61 4.06 -10.85
C GLY A 103 3.12 3.81 -11.12
N THR A 104 2.64 4.04 -12.34
CA THR A 104 1.20 3.95 -12.66
C THR A 104 0.61 2.56 -12.36
N ASN A 105 1.32 1.49 -12.70
CA ASN A 105 0.85 0.12 -12.42
C ASN A 105 0.73 -0.15 -10.92
N SER A 106 1.72 0.29 -10.14
CA SER A 106 1.69 0.20 -8.68
C SER A 106 0.51 0.98 -8.10
N ALA A 107 0.24 2.19 -8.59
CA ALA A 107 -0.90 2.99 -8.15
C ALA A 107 -2.23 2.25 -8.37
N LEU A 108 -2.42 1.65 -9.55
CA LEU A 108 -3.61 0.85 -9.84
C LEU A 108 -3.75 -0.34 -8.88
N TYR A 109 -2.67 -1.06 -8.61
CA TYR A 109 -2.71 -2.18 -7.67
C TYR A 109 -2.98 -1.75 -6.23
N TYR A 110 -2.46 -0.60 -5.79
CA TYR A 110 -2.82 -0.05 -4.48
C TYR A 110 -4.30 0.32 -4.39
N LEU A 111 -4.92 0.87 -5.45
CA LEU A 111 -6.35 1.14 -5.48
C LEU A 111 -7.18 -0.15 -5.38
N VAL A 112 -6.78 -1.20 -6.11
CA VAL A 112 -7.44 -2.52 -6.00
C VAL A 112 -7.29 -3.07 -4.58
N GLY A 113 -6.07 -3.02 -4.02
CA GLY A 113 -5.81 -3.44 -2.64
C GLY A 113 -6.64 -2.67 -1.61
N LEU A 114 -6.80 -1.35 -1.79
CA LEU A 114 -7.65 -0.49 -0.97
C LEU A 114 -9.11 -0.92 -1.01
N ILE A 115 -9.65 -1.20 -2.20
CA ILE A 115 -11.04 -1.67 -2.35
C ILE A 115 -11.23 -3.01 -1.63
N VAL A 116 -10.29 -3.95 -1.76
CA VAL A 116 -10.37 -5.25 -1.09
C VAL A 116 -10.23 -5.09 0.43
N TYR A 117 -9.33 -4.23 0.91
CA TYR A 117 -9.22 -3.93 2.35
C TYR A 117 -10.47 -3.26 2.90
N PHE A 118 -11.07 -2.35 2.15
CA PHE A 118 -12.33 -1.72 2.55
C PHE A 118 -13.46 -2.74 2.64
N TRP A 119 -13.52 -3.70 1.70
CA TRP A 119 -14.47 -4.81 1.76
C TRP A 119 -14.21 -5.73 2.97
N ALA A 120 -12.96 -6.01 3.30
CA ALA A 120 -12.64 -6.77 4.49
C ALA A 120 -13.02 -6.05 5.79
N TYR A 121 -12.80 -4.73 5.83
CA TYR A 121 -13.20 -3.86 6.93
C TYR A 121 -14.72 -3.81 7.11
N SER A 122 -15.49 -3.68 6.03
CA SER A 122 -16.96 -3.66 6.10
C SER A 122 -17.57 -4.97 6.59
N GLU A 123 -16.88 -6.10 6.40
CA GLU A 123 -17.27 -7.41 6.93
C GLU A 123 -16.72 -7.72 8.34
N GLY A 124 -15.97 -6.80 8.94
CA GLY A 124 -15.39 -6.96 10.28
C GLY A 124 -14.30 -8.04 10.37
N GLU A 125 -13.56 -8.28 9.28
CA GLU A 125 -12.36 -9.12 9.33
C GLU A 125 -11.25 -8.40 10.14
N ILE A 126 -10.47 -9.12 10.95
CA ILE A 126 -9.39 -8.54 11.76
C ILE A 126 -8.04 -9.06 11.28
N ILE A 127 -7.00 -8.22 11.33
CA ILE A 127 -5.61 -8.66 11.12
C ILE A 127 -5.06 -9.22 12.43
N CYS A 128 -4.75 -10.53 12.43
CA CYS A 128 -4.19 -11.19 13.60
C CYS A 128 -2.78 -10.69 13.95
N ALA A 129 -2.43 -10.82 15.23
CA ALA A 129 -1.08 -10.49 15.70
C ALA A 129 -0.01 -11.37 15.05
N LYS A 130 -0.30 -12.67 14.92
CA LYS A 130 0.54 -13.60 14.16
C LYS A 130 0.22 -13.41 12.67
N PRO A 131 1.21 -13.10 11.82
CA PRO A 131 0.99 -12.93 10.39
C PRO A 131 0.39 -14.18 9.74
N TRP A 132 -0.48 -13.99 8.76
CA TRP A 132 -1.06 -15.05 7.92
C TRP A 132 -1.89 -16.12 8.65
N THR A 133 -2.23 -15.91 9.92
CA THR A 133 -3.19 -16.79 10.60
C THR A 133 -4.61 -16.48 10.21
N LEU A 134 -5.49 -17.49 10.30
CA LEU A 134 -6.90 -17.33 10.03
C LEU A 134 -7.48 -16.18 10.86
N PRO A 135 -8.06 -15.13 10.23
CA PRO A 135 -8.60 -14.00 10.94
C PRO A 135 -9.83 -14.41 11.73
N GLN A 136 -9.84 -14.01 12.99
CA GLN A 136 -11.03 -14.12 13.83
C GLN A 136 -11.93 -12.93 13.53
N ARG A 137 -13.24 -13.15 13.37
CA ARG A 137 -14.19 -12.03 13.33
C ARG A 137 -14.18 -11.36 14.69
N GLY A 138 -14.20 -10.03 14.69
CA GLY A 138 -14.38 -9.27 15.92
C GLY A 138 -15.63 -9.74 16.65
N ARG A 139 -15.53 -9.97 17.96
CA ARG A 139 -16.72 -10.14 18.79
C ARG A 139 -17.53 -8.84 18.74
N GLY A 140 -18.51 -8.76 17.85
CA GLY A 140 -19.54 -7.73 17.83
C GLY A 140 -20.83 -8.31 17.25
N GLY A 141 -21.98 -8.37 17.91
CA GLY A 141 -22.35 -7.94 19.26
C GLY A 141 -23.08 -9.06 20.02
N GLY A 142 -22.62 -9.34 21.23
CA GLY A 142 -23.42 -10.04 22.23
C GLY A 142 -24.16 -8.99 23.06
N ARG A 143 -25.50 -9.01 22.96
CA ARG A 143 -26.51 -8.44 23.87
C ARG A 143 -26.00 -7.52 25.00
N VAL A 144 -26.47 -6.28 24.99
CA VAL A 144 -27.00 -5.61 26.18
C VAL A 144 -28.39 -5.08 25.83
#